data_AF-A0A1C3RHX3-F1
#
_entry.id   AF-A0A1C3RHX3-F1
#
_cell.length_a   1.000
_cell.length_b   1.000
_cell.length_c   1.000
_cell.angle_alpha   90.00
_cell.angle_beta   90.00
_cell.angle_gamma   90.00
#
_symmetry.space_group_name_H-M   'P 1'
#
loop_
_entity.id
_entity.type
_entity.pdbx_description
1 polymer ?
#
loop_
_entity_poly.entity_id
_entity_poly.type
_entity_poly.pdbx_seq_one_letter_code
_entity_poly.pdbx_strand_id
1 'polypeptide(L)'
;MGSEELLLEAGKSGELTAVLHTMAESEIDGEAKFSPMICREIGKLVVCRTYATPLMELSHLIVAASELSFQKGRYEFFFWDSGVARSSSYQSYCHHAYADYNGSTLSLSENGLTLSYPDGEFSIQYSRMPVLSALLEFLLTALGYSDIDQVLQNLLSEELTRKSVSEAANTLSRQLYKYLGEHLPTAQSQRKFRKILAYCNDDVDSVDDPMILDFWQAASLEKEKGVDFKTYDSVLLTFVRAIQAVESARDLAAMRHAGSIGGDHEAGEIAPDLLSETLESVEETLSPLIELNSSPLNLVKFLNKQECANLEGLLNAGGLALRLPLSILRSDIFTKPQARLTQALRRHVEKNELDEIIDEGPQETYQERQITYQSMHKHIQKAIYASLHALAKARQKETVDVMLKLEPGIDFAPLAQHLIEESDEGSNVVTLQSTSITQHFIEIIHDEETVGPDIAKLMVDAEQAYNGFSRKGFKEDVSQAPELSLAFSQGADLLLDISRDIDAFLERLDNLSLAGGGWQSQFSYDRTVFSGQFSKIYGGF
;
A
#
# COMPACT_ATOMS: atom_id res chain seq x y z
N MET A 1 -4.18 15.48 -14.30
CA MET A 1 -3.30 15.54 -13.11
C MET A 1 -1.94 15.01 -13.53
N GLY A 2 -0.82 15.59 -13.09
CA GLY A 2 0.51 15.04 -13.42
C GLY A 2 0.84 13.82 -12.55
N SER A 3 1.70 12.91 -13.01
CA SER A 3 2.07 11.71 -12.24
C SER A 3 2.65 12.06 -10.86
N GLU A 4 3.47 13.12 -10.76
CA GLU A 4 3.93 13.64 -9.46
C GLU A 4 2.77 14.02 -8.51
N GLU A 5 1.69 14.64 -9.02
CA GLU A 5 0.53 15.09 -8.22
C GLU A 5 -0.37 13.90 -7.83
N LEU A 6 -0.55 12.92 -8.73
CA LEU A 6 -1.17 11.61 -8.44
C LEU A 6 -0.45 10.85 -7.31
N LEU A 7 0.87 10.99 -7.21
CA LEU A 7 1.69 10.27 -6.24
C LEU A 7 1.88 10.99 -4.91
N LEU A 8 1.69 12.31 -4.89
CA LEU A 8 1.48 13.03 -3.64
C LEU A 8 0.14 12.63 -2.99
N GLU A 9 -0.85 12.17 -3.76
CA GLU A 9 -2.13 11.64 -3.26
C GLU A 9 -1.99 10.17 -2.79
N ALA A 10 -1.53 9.26 -3.65
CA ALA A 10 -1.49 7.81 -3.34
C ALA A 10 -0.47 7.40 -2.25
N GLY A 11 0.42 8.30 -1.85
CA GLY A 11 1.37 8.06 -0.76
C GLY A 11 0.88 8.47 0.63
N LYS A 12 -0.35 8.97 0.78
CA LYS A 12 -0.94 9.39 2.06
C LYS A 12 -1.84 8.30 2.60
N SER A 13 -1.75 8.00 3.90
CA SER A 13 -2.81 7.22 4.57
C SER A 13 -4.16 7.96 4.52
N GLY A 14 -5.27 7.22 4.65
CA GLY A 14 -6.61 7.82 4.75
C GLY A 14 -6.69 8.96 5.77
N GLU A 15 -6.11 8.79 6.96
CA GLU A 15 -6.08 9.81 8.03
C GLU A 15 -5.42 11.14 7.59
N LEU A 16 -4.23 11.11 7.00
CA LEU A 16 -3.54 12.31 6.54
C LEU A 16 -4.29 13.00 5.39
N THR A 17 -5.01 12.23 4.57
CA THR A 17 -5.89 12.77 3.54
C THR A 17 -7.09 13.49 4.17
N ALA A 18 -7.73 12.89 5.17
CA ALA A 18 -8.83 13.51 5.93
C ALA A 18 -8.37 14.81 6.62
N VAL A 19 -7.22 14.82 7.30
CA VAL A 19 -6.66 16.02 7.94
C VAL A 19 -6.45 17.17 6.95
N LEU A 20 -5.94 16.88 5.74
CA LEU A 20 -5.77 17.89 4.69
C LEU A 20 -7.11 18.38 4.12
N HIS A 21 -8.14 17.53 4.13
CA HIS A 21 -9.51 17.88 3.74
C HIS A 21 -10.17 18.80 4.77
N THR A 22 -10.16 18.41 6.05
CA THR A 22 -10.70 19.21 7.17
C THR A 22 -10.07 20.60 7.22
N MET A 23 -8.75 20.72 6.98
CA MET A 23 -8.07 22.01 6.88
C MET A 23 -8.55 22.85 5.67
N ALA A 24 -8.92 22.22 4.56
CA ALA A 24 -9.46 22.92 3.39
C ALA A 24 -10.93 23.36 3.58
N GLU A 25 -11.67 22.66 4.44
CA GLU A 25 -13.04 22.97 4.87
C GLU A 25 -13.10 23.99 6.02
N SER A 26 -11.98 24.42 6.60
CA SER A 26 -11.97 25.50 7.61
C SER A 26 -12.57 26.78 7.03
N GLU A 27 -13.69 27.26 7.58
CA GLU A 27 -14.38 28.49 7.18
C GLU A 27 -14.25 29.63 8.20
N ILE A 28 -14.40 30.86 7.72
CA ILE A 28 -14.68 32.04 8.54
C ILE A 28 -15.83 32.81 7.88
N ASP A 29 -16.88 33.11 8.65
CA ASP A 29 -18.08 33.85 8.21
C ASP A 29 -18.76 33.29 6.93
N GLY A 30 -18.62 31.97 6.68
CA GLY A 30 -19.15 31.29 5.49
C GLY A 30 -18.30 31.45 4.22
N GLU A 31 -17.07 31.98 4.32
CA GLU A 31 -16.04 31.87 3.29
C GLU A 31 -14.94 30.89 3.72
N ALA A 32 -14.45 30.05 2.80
CA ALA A 32 -13.29 29.19 3.04
C ALA A 32 -12.07 30.03 3.50
N LYS A 33 -11.54 29.72 4.68
CA LYS A 33 -10.44 30.43 5.34
C LYS A 33 -9.17 30.42 4.50
N PHE A 34 -8.90 29.31 3.80
CA PHE A 34 -7.70 29.10 2.99
C PHE A 34 -8.06 28.91 1.51
N SER A 35 -7.30 29.56 0.63
CA SER A 35 -7.47 29.34 -0.82
C SER A 35 -6.97 27.95 -1.23
N PRO A 36 -7.52 27.34 -2.30
CA PRO A 36 -7.03 26.06 -2.82
C PRO A 36 -5.54 26.03 -3.16
N MET A 37 -4.94 27.20 -3.49
CA MET A 37 -3.50 27.33 -3.71
C MET A 37 -2.70 27.11 -2.41
N ILE A 38 -3.17 27.66 -1.30
CA ILE A 38 -2.54 27.49 0.03
C ILE A 38 -2.68 26.03 0.48
N CYS A 39 -3.84 25.40 0.31
CA CYS A 39 -4.04 23.99 0.67
C CYS A 39 -3.08 23.07 -0.12
N ARG A 40 -2.88 23.34 -1.42
CA ARG A 40 -1.87 22.65 -2.25
C ARG A 40 -0.43 22.93 -1.78
N GLU A 41 -0.12 24.13 -1.32
CA GLU A 41 1.20 24.46 -0.77
C GLU A 41 1.47 23.69 0.53
N ILE A 42 0.50 23.60 1.46
CA ILE A 42 0.60 22.77 2.66
C ILE A 42 0.78 21.29 2.31
N GLY A 43 -0.05 20.75 1.41
CA GLY A 43 0.09 19.37 0.94
C GLY A 43 1.50 19.09 0.40
N LYS A 44 2.08 20.01 -0.38
CA LYS A 44 3.48 19.90 -0.84
C LYS A 44 4.50 20.00 0.29
N LEU A 45 4.36 20.95 1.21
CA LEU A 45 5.29 21.13 2.35
C LEU A 45 5.33 19.89 3.25
N VAL A 46 4.15 19.32 3.55
CA VAL A 46 3.96 18.14 4.38
C VAL A 46 4.52 16.90 3.67
N VAL A 47 4.03 16.59 2.47
CA VAL A 47 4.40 15.34 1.78
C VAL A 47 5.88 15.33 1.33
N CYS A 48 6.44 16.47 0.91
CA CYS A 48 7.86 16.57 0.57
C CYS A 48 8.78 16.77 1.78
N ARG A 49 8.23 16.86 3.00
CA ARG A 49 8.94 17.13 4.26
C ARG A 49 9.83 18.38 4.23
N THR A 50 9.37 19.44 3.54
CA THR A 50 10.08 20.73 3.40
C THR A 50 9.60 21.80 4.39
N TYR A 51 8.87 21.39 5.43
CA TYR A 51 8.23 22.25 6.44
C TYR A 51 9.18 22.86 7.50
N ALA A 52 10.48 22.50 7.54
CA ALA A 52 11.38 22.95 8.61
C ALA A 52 11.55 24.49 8.70
N THR A 53 11.71 25.17 7.56
CA THR A 53 11.79 26.65 7.53
C THR A 53 10.42 27.31 7.82
N PRO A 54 9.30 26.86 7.22
CA PRO A 54 7.96 27.30 7.63
C PRO A 54 7.65 27.13 9.13
N LEU A 55 8.08 26.05 9.79
CA LEU A 55 7.88 25.89 11.25
C LEU A 55 8.68 26.90 12.08
N MET A 56 9.87 27.28 11.61
CA MET A 56 10.67 28.34 12.23
C MET A 56 9.97 29.70 12.11
N GLU A 57 9.50 30.04 10.90
CA GLU A 57 8.73 31.26 10.64
C GLU A 57 7.41 31.29 11.44
N LEU A 58 6.70 30.17 11.55
CA LEU A 58 5.49 30.03 12.34
C LEU A 58 5.78 30.24 13.84
N SER A 59 6.84 29.62 14.39
CA SER A 59 7.17 29.79 15.81
C SER A 59 7.51 31.24 16.17
N HIS A 60 8.17 31.98 15.26
CA HIS A 60 8.32 33.43 15.39
C HIS A 60 6.97 34.17 15.28
N LEU A 61 6.09 33.76 14.35
CA LEU A 61 4.76 34.36 14.20
C LEU A 61 3.88 34.17 15.44
N ILE A 62 3.97 33.04 16.15
CA ILE A 62 3.26 32.80 17.41
C ILE A 62 3.67 33.83 18.49
N VAL A 63 4.96 34.18 18.58
CA VAL A 63 5.43 35.22 19.50
C VAL A 63 4.81 36.59 19.14
N ALA A 64 4.85 36.98 17.87
CA ALA A 64 4.20 38.22 17.41
C ALA A 64 2.67 38.20 17.63
N ALA A 65 2.02 37.06 17.40
CA ALA A 65 0.59 36.87 17.61
C ALA A 65 0.19 37.02 19.09
N SER A 66 1.02 36.51 20.01
CA SER A 66 0.84 36.67 21.46
C SER A 66 1.00 38.14 21.89
N GLU A 67 2.04 38.83 21.41
CA GLU A 67 2.26 40.27 21.69
C GLU A 67 1.10 41.14 21.15
N LEU A 68 0.64 40.90 19.92
CA LEU A 68 -0.46 41.64 19.29
C LEU A 68 -1.84 41.29 19.86
N SER A 69 -2.01 40.09 20.43
CA SER A 69 -3.29 39.62 20.99
C SER A 69 -3.30 39.62 22.53
N PHE A 70 -2.33 40.28 23.17
CA PHE A 70 -2.13 40.26 24.62
C PHE A 70 -3.39 40.60 25.42
N GLN A 71 -4.20 41.58 24.97
CA GLN A 71 -5.47 41.96 25.62
C GLN A 71 -6.51 40.81 25.65
N LYS A 72 -6.42 39.86 24.71
CA LYS A 72 -7.26 38.66 24.62
C LYS A 72 -6.60 37.42 25.25
N GLY A 73 -5.33 37.54 25.67
CA GLY A 73 -4.58 36.54 26.45
C GLY A 73 -4.16 35.27 25.70
N ARG A 74 -4.33 35.22 24.37
CA ARG A 74 -4.16 34.01 23.55
C ARG A 74 -3.71 34.34 22.14
N TYR A 75 -2.76 33.57 21.59
CA TYR A 75 -2.18 33.81 20.26
C TYR A 75 -3.16 33.47 19.13
N GLU A 76 -4.13 32.58 19.38
CA GLU A 76 -5.09 32.07 18.41
C GLU A 76 -5.96 33.19 17.82
N PHE A 77 -6.32 34.20 18.61
CA PHE A 77 -7.10 35.33 18.10
C PHE A 77 -6.44 36.02 16.90
N PHE A 78 -5.12 36.02 16.78
CA PHE A 78 -4.41 36.50 15.58
C PHE A 78 -4.74 35.70 14.31
N PHE A 79 -4.98 34.39 14.42
CA PHE A 79 -5.14 33.47 13.28
C PHE A 79 -6.59 33.24 12.86
N TRP A 80 -7.57 33.60 13.71
CA TRP A 80 -9.00 33.50 13.40
C TRP A 80 -9.68 34.88 13.33
N ASP A 81 -9.38 35.84 14.20
CA ASP A 81 -9.99 37.20 14.14
C ASP A 81 -9.37 38.07 13.03
N SER A 82 -8.30 37.62 12.38
CA SER A 82 -7.81 38.22 11.13
C SER A 82 -8.78 38.02 9.96
N GLY A 83 -9.77 37.14 10.07
CA GLY A 83 -10.63 36.75 8.96
C GLY A 83 -9.94 35.82 7.96
N VAL A 84 -10.50 35.70 6.75
CA VAL A 84 -9.96 34.86 5.66
C VAL A 84 -8.47 35.13 5.45
N ALA A 85 -7.67 34.05 5.36
CA ALA A 85 -6.22 34.07 5.38
C ALA A 85 -5.65 34.69 4.08
N ARG A 86 -5.58 36.01 4.05
CA ARG A 86 -5.02 36.83 2.96
C ARG A 86 -3.97 37.77 3.56
N SER A 87 -2.90 38.06 2.81
CA SER A 87 -1.80 38.93 3.26
C SER A 87 -2.28 40.29 3.74
N SER A 88 -3.28 40.86 3.06
CA SER A 88 -3.94 42.12 3.42
C SER A 88 -4.69 42.04 4.74
N SER A 89 -5.33 40.90 5.04
CA SER A 89 -6.07 40.70 6.29
C SER A 89 -5.13 40.72 7.49
N TYR A 90 -4.04 39.97 7.44
CA TYR A 90 -3.00 40.00 8.48
C TYR A 90 -2.33 41.36 8.61
N GLN A 91 -2.04 42.05 7.49
CA GLN A 91 -1.52 43.41 7.53
C GLN A 91 -2.47 44.38 8.25
N SER A 92 -3.76 44.34 7.92
CA SER A 92 -4.78 45.16 8.59
C SER A 92 -4.91 44.83 10.08
N TYR A 93 -4.92 43.54 10.45
CA TYR A 93 -4.95 43.10 11.85
C TYR A 93 -3.73 43.59 12.62
N CYS A 94 -2.51 43.39 12.09
CA CYS A 94 -1.27 43.86 12.69
C CYS A 94 -1.28 45.38 12.93
N HIS A 95 -1.62 46.19 11.93
CA HIS A 95 -1.66 47.65 12.09
C HIS A 95 -2.73 48.12 13.09
N HIS A 96 -3.86 47.42 13.19
CA HIS A 96 -4.89 47.74 14.18
C HIS A 96 -4.44 47.38 15.60
N ALA A 97 -4.00 46.14 15.83
CA ALA A 97 -3.54 45.67 17.14
C ALA A 97 -2.29 46.40 17.65
N TYR A 98 -1.40 46.82 16.75
CA TYR A 98 -0.19 47.56 17.10
C TYR A 98 -0.47 49.00 17.57
N ALA A 99 -1.66 49.56 17.33
CA ALA A 99 -2.03 50.88 17.85
C ALA A 99 -2.10 50.92 19.39
N ASP A 100 -2.43 49.78 20.02
CA ASP A 100 -2.49 49.61 21.48
C ASP A 100 -1.23 48.91 22.05
N TYR A 101 -0.26 48.58 21.19
CA TYR A 101 0.97 47.89 21.60
C TYR A 101 1.97 48.86 22.26
N ASN A 102 2.39 48.51 23.47
CA ASN A 102 3.31 49.33 24.29
C ASN A 102 4.65 48.61 24.58
N GLY A 103 4.90 47.45 23.95
CA GLY A 103 6.14 46.69 24.13
C GLY A 103 7.28 47.16 23.20
N SER A 104 8.44 46.52 23.34
CA SER A 104 9.64 46.77 22.52
C SER A 104 10.09 45.55 21.70
N THR A 105 9.38 44.43 21.79
CA THR A 105 9.72 43.14 21.18
C THR A 105 9.37 43.11 19.69
N LEU A 106 8.40 43.93 19.26
CA LEU A 106 7.83 43.91 17.93
C LEU A 106 7.91 45.29 17.26
N SER A 107 8.21 45.30 15.96
CA SER A 107 8.09 46.47 15.09
C SER A 107 7.39 46.12 13.77
N LEU A 108 6.65 47.06 13.19
CA LEU A 108 5.97 46.90 11.91
C LEU A 108 6.67 47.66 10.78
N SER A 109 6.55 47.11 9.57
CA SER A 109 6.97 47.71 8.30
C SER A 109 5.85 47.57 7.25
N GLU A 110 6.02 48.21 6.09
CA GLU A 110 5.07 48.09 4.97
C GLU A 110 4.90 46.65 4.46
N ASN A 111 5.95 45.82 4.58
CA ASN A 111 6.00 44.47 3.99
C ASN A 111 5.82 43.33 4.99
N GLY A 112 5.81 43.63 6.30
CA GLY A 112 5.77 42.61 7.36
C GLY A 112 6.15 43.16 8.73
N LEU A 113 6.40 42.26 9.67
CA LEU A 113 6.83 42.57 11.03
C LEU A 113 8.25 42.08 11.32
N THR A 114 8.91 42.69 12.30
CA THR A 114 10.23 42.28 12.81
C THR A 114 10.16 42.14 14.33
N LEU A 115 10.62 40.99 14.81
CA LEU A 115 10.78 40.66 16.22
C LEU A 115 12.25 40.88 16.63
N SER A 116 12.46 41.59 17.72
CA SER A 116 13.78 41.88 18.29
C SER A 116 13.96 41.15 19.62
N TYR A 117 14.91 40.22 19.65
CA TYR A 117 15.29 39.40 20.82
C TYR A 117 16.66 39.85 21.37
N PRO A 118 17.01 39.49 22.62
CA PRO A 118 18.34 39.75 23.18
C PRO A 118 19.50 39.15 22.38
N ASP A 119 19.24 38.07 21.62
CA ASP A 119 20.20 37.30 20.82
C ASP A 119 20.03 37.47 19.29
N GLY A 120 19.21 38.42 18.83
CA GLY A 120 19.11 38.81 17.42
C GLY A 120 17.70 39.18 16.96
N GLU A 121 17.50 39.33 15.65
CA GLU A 121 16.22 39.73 15.06
C GLU A 121 15.68 38.69 14.07
N PHE A 122 14.36 38.70 13.85
CA PHE A 122 13.70 37.88 12.84
C PHE A 122 12.54 38.64 12.19
N SER A 123 12.42 38.60 10.87
CA SER A 123 11.39 39.31 10.11
C SER A 123 10.47 38.36 9.35
N ILE A 124 9.16 38.64 9.36
CA ILE A 124 8.12 37.85 8.71
C ILE A 124 7.32 38.75 7.77
N GLN A 125 7.29 38.40 6.48
CA GLN A 125 6.49 39.12 5.50
C GLN A 125 5.00 38.78 5.61
N TYR A 126 4.11 39.77 5.40
CA TYR A 126 2.66 39.53 5.37
C TYR A 126 2.25 38.50 4.31
N SER A 127 3.01 38.38 3.21
CA SER A 127 2.86 37.38 2.16
C SER A 127 3.01 35.92 2.64
N ARG A 128 3.75 35.68 3.73
CA ARG A 128 3.98 34.34 4.30
C ARG A 128 2.88 33.92 5.26
N MET A 129 2.27 34.88 5.96
CA MET A 129 1.33 34.62 7.07
C MET A 129 0.14 33.71 6.71
N PRO A 130 -0.48 33.77 5.50
CA PRO A 130 -1.52 32.83 5.10
C PRO A 130 -1.07 31.36 5.10
N VAL A 131 0.13 31.07 4.59
CA VAL A 131 0.69 29.72 4.56
C VAL A 131 1.09 29.27 5.97
N LEU A 132 1.62 30.18 6.79
CA LEU A 132 1.95 29.88 8.19
C LEU A 132 0.68 29.60 9.03
N SER A 133 -0.42 30.31 8.77
CA SER A 133 -1.72 30.03 9.41
C SER A 133 -2.30 28.69 8.97
N ALA A 134 -2.19 28.32 7.70
CA ALA A 134 -2.65 27.01 7.23
C ALA A 134 -1.77 25.87 7.78
N LEU A 135 -0.47 26.12 7.96
CA LEU A 135 0.44 25.18 8.63
C LEU A 135 0.07 25.01 10.11
N LEU A 136 -0.33 26.08 10.82
CA LEU A 136 -0.84 25.99 12.18
C LEU A 136 -2.14 25.17 12.25
N GLU A 137 -3.11 25.46 11.37
CA GLU A 137 -4.36 24.70 11.27
C GLU A 137 -4.08 23.21 11.06
N PHE A 138 -3.23 22.88 10.08
CA PHE A 138 -2.80 21.51 9.82
C PHE A 138 -2.15 20.84 11.04
N LEU A 139 -1.26 21.53 11.77
CA LEU A 139 -0.63 20.97 12.97
C LEU A 139 -1.65 20.67 14.08
N LEU A 140 -2.61 21.57 14.30
CA LEU A 140 -3.65 21.40 15.32
C LEU A 140 -4.60 20.24 14.98
N THR A 141 -4.92 20.06 13.70
CA THR A 141 -5.76 18.96 13.21
C THR A 141 -5.00 17.62 13.17
N ALA A 142 -3.73 17.61 12.77
CA ALA A 142 -2.90 16.41 12.63
C ALA A 142 -2.37 15.86 13.96
N LEU A 143 -1.92 16.75 14.86
CA LEU A 143 -1.20 16.38 16.09
C LEU A 143 -2.04 16.58 17.36
N GLY A 144 -3.23 17.17 17.22
CA GLY A 144 -4.11 17.51 18.32
C GLY A 144 -3.77 18.85 18.98
N TYR A 145 -4.80 19.61 19.32
CA TYR A 145 -4.66 20.95 19.91
C TYR A 145 -3.78 20.95 21.19
N SER A 146 -3.95 19.98 22.10
CA SER A 146 -3.24 19.93 23.39
C SER A 146 -1.72 19.88 23.26
N ASP A 147 -1.24 19.09 22.30
CA ASP A 147 0.17 18.76 22.16
C ASP A 147 0.95 19.90 21.49
N ILE A 148 0.26 20.68 20.65
CA ILE A 148 0.76 21.92 20.05
C ILE A 148 0.74 23.06 21.08
N ASP A 149 -0.39 23.29 21.75
CA ASP A 149 -0.53 24.36 22.73
C ASP A 149 0.49 24.18 23.87
N GLN A 150 0.71 22.96 24.37
CA GLN A 150 1.73 22.72 25.39
C GLN A 150 3.15 23.13 24.95
N VAL A 151 3.51 22.96 23.67
CA VAL A 151 4.82 23.41 23.14
C VAL A 151 4.87 24.94 23.01
N LEU A 152 3.77 25.56 22.59
CA LEU A 152 3.69 27.01 22.39
C LEU A 152 3.58 27.78 23.70
N GLN A 153 2.83 27.30 24.70
CA GLN A 153 2.78 27.88 26.05
C GLN A 153 4.16 27.84 26.71
N ASN A 154 4.92 26.75 26.56
CA ASN A 154 6.29 26.68 27.07
C ASN A 154 7.16 27.79 26.47
N LEU A 155 7.13 27.96 25.14
CA LEU A 155 7.83 29.04 24.44
C LEU A 155 7.45 30.44 24.95
N LEU A 156 6.16 30.66 25.22
CA LEU A 156 5.63 31.96 25.69
C LEU A 156 5.86 32.20 27.20
N SER A 157 6.23 31.17 27.96
CA SER A 157 6.47 31.24 29.41
C SER A 157 7.93 31.43 29.83
N GLU A 158 8.87 31.18 28.92
CA GLU A 158 10.31 31.31 29.15
C GLU A 158 10.86 32.69 28.76
N GLU A 159 12.14 32.95 29.06
CA GLU A 159 12.83 34.15 28.58
C GLU A 159 12.94 34.10 27.04
N LEU A 160 12.17 34.95 26.36
CA LEU A 160 12.05 34.96 24.90
C LEU A 160 13.39 35.28 24.23
N THR A 161 13.97 34.27 23.60
CA THR A 161 15.19 34.36 22.80
C THR A 161 14.96 33.68 21.45
N ARG A 162 15.70 34.09 20.42
CA ARG A 162 15.71 33.42 19.13
C ARG A 162 16.12 31.95 19.28
N LYS A 163 16.99 31.63 20.25
CA LYS A 163 17.31 30.26 20.64
C LYS A 163 16.08 29.46 21.12
N SER A 164 15.28 29.98 22.07
CA SER A 164 14.11 29.24 22.56
C SER A 164 13.03 29.07 21.47
N VAL A 165 12.83 30.07 20.60
CA VAL A 165 11.95 29.94 19.42
C VAL A 165 12.43 28.82 18.48
N SER A 166 13.74 28.71 18.25
CA SER A 166 14.33 27.62 17.45
C SER A 166 14.17 26.25 18.11
N GLU A 167 14.24 26.16 19.44
CA GLU A 167 14.05 24.91 20.18
C GLU A 167 12.57 24.45 20.14
N ALA A 168 11.60 25.39 20.17
CA ALA A 168 10.19 25.12 19.92
C ALA A 168 9.93 24.64 18.48
N ALA A 169 10.44 25.33 17.46
CA ALA A 169 10.31 24.94 16.05
C ALA A 169 10.90 23.54 15.78
N ASN A 170 12.05 23.22 16.39
CA ASN A 170 12.66 21.89 16.31
C ASN A 170 11.87 20.80 17.05
N THR A 171 11.03 21.18 18.02
CA THR A 171 10.15 20.26 18.76
C THR A 171 8.90 19.94 17.95
N LEU A 172 8.23 20.96 17.39
CA LEU A 172 7.13 20.81 16.44
C LEU A 172 7.56 19.97 15.22
N SER A 173 8.76 20.24 14.68
CA SER A 173 9.32 19.48 13.54
C SER A 173 9.54 18.00 13.86
N ARG A 174 9.87 17.65 15.12
CA ARG A 174 10.02 16.27 15.59
C ARG A 174 8.68 15.58 15.78
N GLN A 175 7.68 16.26 16.37
CA GLN A 175 6.31 15.73 16.50
C GLN A 175 5.72 15.46 15.11
N LEU A 176 5.78 16.44 14.20
CA LEU A 176 5.31 16.29 12.82
C LEU A 176 6.08 15.19 12.06
N TYR A 177 7.39 15.08 12.23
CA TYR A 177 8.16 14.00 11.60
C TYR A 177 7.74 12.61 12.10
N LYS A 178 7.40 12.47 13.38
CA LYS A 178 6.91 11.22 13.98
C LYS A 178 5.57 10.82 13.36
N TYR A 179 4.59 11.73 13.38
CA TYR A 179 3.28 11.55 12.75
C TYR A 179 3.42 11.15 11.26
N LEU A 180 4.18 11.93 10.48
CA LEU A 180 4.46 11.60 9.08
C LEU A 180 5.37 10.36 8.90
N GLY A 181 5.84 9.71 9.96
CA GLY A 181 6.47 8.39 9.90
C GLY A 181 5.44 7.25 9.84
N GLU A 182 4.24 7.49 10.35
CA GLU A 182 3.11 6.57 10.40
C GLU A 182 2.18 6.78 9.19
N HIS A 183 2.07 8.02 8.66
CA HIS A 183 1.14 8.39 7.57
C HIS A 183 1.76 8.66 6.18
N LEU A 184 3.08 8.58 6.04
CA LEU A 184 3.77 8.73 4.74
C LEU A 184 4.94 7.74 4.61
N PRO A 185 5.23 7.23 3.39
CA PRO A 185 6.48 6.56 3.09
C PRO A 185 7.69 7.37 3.55
N THR A 186 8.74 6.65 3.98
CA THR A 186 9.97 7.28 4.45
C THR A 186 10.58 8.17 3.36
N ALA A 187 11.27 9.25 3.76
CA ALA A 187 11.97 10.14 2.82
C ALA A 187 13.05 9.43 1.97
N GLN A 188 13.45 8.20 2.35
CA GLN A 188 14.27 7.31 1.53
C GLN A 188 13.44 6.62 0.44
N SER A 189 12.27 6.08 0.79
CA SER A 189 11.32 5.47 -0.16
C SER A 189 10.89 6.48 -1.23
N GLN A 190 10.45 7.69 -0.82
CA GLN A 190 10.06 8.75 -1.74
C GLN A 190 11.18 9.13 -2.74
N ARG A 191 12.45 9.15 -2.31
CA ARG A 191 13.58 9.44 -3.21
C ARG A 191 13.84 8.31 -4.22
N LYS A 192 13.76 7.05 -3.79
CA LYS A 192 13.81 5.90 -4.71
C LYS A 192 12.71 5.98 -5.75
N PHE A 193 11.49 6.27 -5.30
CA PHE A 193 10.30 6.37 -6.13
C PHE A 193 10.44 7.45 -7.21
N ARG A 194 10.78 8.69 -6.83
CA ARG A 194 11.01 9.79 -7.78
C ARG A 194 12.07 9.48 -8.84
N LYS A 195 13.13 8.73 -8.47
CA LYS A 195 14.19 8.33 -9.42
C LYS A 195 13.69 7.34 -10.46
N ILE A 196 12.77 6.44 -10.09
CA ILE A 196 12.12 5.50 -11.01
C ILE A 196 11.18 6.24 -11.97
N LEU A 197 10.33 7.14 -11.47
CA LEU A 197 9.45 7.95 -12.32
C LEU A 197 10.21 8.79 -13.33
N ALA A 198 11.26 9.48 -12.88
CA ALA A 198 12.12 10.28 -13.74
C ALA A 198 12.81 9.42 -14.82
N TYR A 199 13.03 8.13 -14.56
CA TYR A 199 13.60 7.19 -15.53
C TYR A 199 12.57 6.71 -16.56
N CYS A 200 11.32 6.42 -16.16
CA CYS A 200 10.24 6.09 -17.07
C CYS A 200 9.50 7.32 -17.65
N ASN A 201 10.04 8.54 -17.49
CA ASN A 201 9.44 9.80 -17.93
C ASN A 201 7.97 9.98 -17.47
N ASP A 202 7.70 9.63 -16.20
CA ASP A 202 6.36 9.64 -15.58
C ASP A 202 5.31 8.69 -16.21
N ASP A 203 5.72 7.84 -17.17
CA ASP A 203 4.90 6.81 -17.82
C ASP A 203 5.22 5.40 -17.29
N VAL A 204 4.46 4.98 -16.27
CA VAL A 204 4.55 3.64 -15.68
C VAL A 204 3.98 2.53 -16.57
N ASP A 205 3.22 2.86 -17.62
CA ASP A 205 2.64 1.85 -18.52
C ASP A 205 3.71 1.29 -19.46
N SER A 206 4.65 2.15 -19.85
CA SER A 206 5.80 1.83 -20.69
C SER A 206 6.84 0.89 -20.05
N VAL A 207 6.75 0.62 -18.74
CA VAL A 207 7.75 -0.18 -18.01
C VAL A 207 7.69 -1.65 -18.44
N ASP A 208 8.82 -2.17 -18.91
CA ASP A 208 9.00 -3.55 -19.35
C ASP A 208 10.22 -4.25 -18.71
N ASP A 209 10.38 -5.54 -19.02
CA ASP A 209 11.45 -6.39 -18.49
C ASP A 209 12.88 -5.91 -18.82
N PRO A 210 13.18 -5.41 -20.04
CA PRO A 210 14.42 -4.69 -20.34
C PRO A 210 14.63 -3.43 -19.48
N MET A 211 13.63 -2.54 -19.37
CA MET A 211 13.77 -1.26 -18.68
C MET A 211 14.18 -1.42 -17.21
N ILE A 212 13.62 -2.41 -16.50
CA ILE A 212 13.98 -2.70 -15.10
C ILE A 212 15.43 -3.19 -14.98
N LEU A 213 15.89 -4.00 -15.94
CA LEU A 213 17.28 -4.50 -15.97
C LEU A 213 18.28 -3.37 -16.26
N ASP A 214 18.00 -2.54 -17.26
CA ASP A 214 18.84 -1.41 -17.65
C ASP A 214 18.93 -0.37 -16.51
N PHE A 215 17.80 -0.07 -15.84
CA PHE A 215 17.78 0.77 -14.65
C PHE A 215 18.69 0.21 -13.56
N TRP A 216 18.55 -1.07 -13.20
CA TRP A 216 19.39 -1.68 -12.17
C TRP A 216 20.87 -1.64 -12.54
N GLN A 217 21.23 -1.94 -13.79
CA GLN A 217 22.63 -1.90 -14.24
C GLN A 217 23.28 -0.51 -14.10
N ALA A 218 22.51 0.56 -14.32
CA ALA A 218 22.97 1.93 -14.11
C ALA A 218 22.98 2.30 -12.61
N ALA A 219 21.82 2.21 -11.96
CA ALA A 219 21.58 2.73 -10.61
C ALA A 219 22.35 1.99 -9.51
N SER A 220 22.65 0.70 -9.69
CA SER A 220 23.40 -0.10 -8.70
C SER A 220 24.87 0.30 -8.53
N LEU A 221 25.43 1.08 -9.47
CA LEU A 221 26.82 1.57 -9.43
C LEU A 221 26.93 3.00 -8.87
N GLU A 222 25.80 3.68 -8.66
CA GLU A 222 25.77 5.04 -8.15
C GLU A 222 26.13 5.10 -6.66
N LYS A 223 26.90 6.13 -6.27
CA LYS A 223 27.36 6.34 -4.89
C LYS A 223 26.51 7.36 -4.11
N GLU A 224 25.26 7.55 -4.53
CA GLU A 224 24.35 8.54 -3.96
C GLU A 224 23.95 8.18 -2.52
N LYS A 225 24.22 9.07 -1.56
CA LYS A 225 23.92 8.80 -0.14
C LYS A 225 22.42 8.78 0.11
N GLY A 226 21.91 7.60 0.47
CA GLY A 226 20.53 7.39 0.91
C GLY A 226 19.63 6.69 -0.11
N VAL A 227 20.12 6.38 -1.32
CA VAL A 227 19.35 5.72 -2.37
C VAL A 227 20.12 4.47 -2.83
N ASP A 228 19.96 3.35 -2.11
CA ASP A 228 20.66 2.10 -2.44
C ASP A 228 19.80 1.22 -3.37
N PHE A 229 20.28 1.02 -4.61
CA PHE A 229 19.69 0.16 -5.64
C PHE A 229 20.59 -1.04 -5.99
N LYS A 230 21.47 -1.49 -5.07
CA LYS A 230 22.40 -2.60 -5.34
C LYS A 230 21.70 -3.92 -5.66
N THR A 231 20.60 -4.26 -4.96
CA THR A 231 19.91 -5.54 -5.20
C THR A 231 18.83 -5.42 -6.25
N TYR A 232 18.82 -6.37 -7.19
CA TYR A 232 17.84 -6.40 -8.28
C TYR A 232 16.41 -6.54 -7.76
N ASP A 233 16.21 -7.40 -6.78
CA ASP A 233 14.94 -7.56 -6.05
C ASP A 233 14.41 -6.23 -5.48
N SER A 234 15.29 -5.41 -4.87
CA SER A 234 14.86 -4.11 -4.34
C SER A 234 14.50 -3.12 -5.44
N VAL A 235 15.10 -3.22 -6.63
CA VAL A 235 14.71 -2.42 -7.80
C VAL A 235 13.33 -2.86 -8.27
N LEU A 236 13.15 -4.16 -8.55
CA LEU A 236 11.89 -4.73 -9.01
C LEU A 236 10.73 -4.40 -8.06
N LEU A 237 10.90 -4.65 -6.76
CA LEU A 237 9.87 -4.36 -5.76
C LEU A 237 9.55 -2.86 -5.68
N THR A 238 10.52 -1.98 -5.94
CA THR A 238 10.25 -0.53 -6.00
C THR A 238 9.50 -0.15 -7.29
N PHE A 239 9.80 -0.78 -8.44
CA PHE A 239 9.05 -0.60 -9.69
C PHE A 239 7.60 -1.11 -9.58
N VAL A 240 7.40 -2.33 -9.07
CA VAL A 240 6.07 -2.94 -8.84
C VAL A 240 5.21 -2.01 -7.98
N ARG A 241 5.73 -1.58 -6.82
CA ARG A 241 5.05 -0.61 -5.94
C ARG A 241 4.81 0.74 -6.61
N ALA A 242 5.67 1.14 -7.55
CA ALA A 242 5.52 2.41 -8.24
C ALA A 242 4.42 2.37 -9.31
N ILE A 243 4.33 1.28 -10.05
CA ILE A 243 3.26 1.04 -11.02
C ILE A 243 1.93 0.93 -10.26
N GLN A 244 1.85 0.07 -9.24
CA GLN A 244 0.66 -0.11 -8.39
C GLN A 244 0.16 1.23 -7.81
N ALA A 245 1.03 2.03 -7.19
CA ALA A 245 0.62 3.32 -6.62
C ALA A 245 0.12 4.33 -7.66
N VAL A 246 0.63 4.30 -8.90
CA VAL A 246 0.11 5.15 -9.99
C VAL A 246 -1.20 4.60 -10.56
N GLU A 247 -1.36 3.29 -10.67
CA GLU A 247 -2.61 2.63 -11.07
C GLU A 247 -3.72 2.95 -10.07
N SER A 248 -3.52 2.71 -8.77
CA SER A 248 -4.47 3.10 -7.71
C SER A 248 -4.76 4.61 -7.71
N ALA A 249 -3.76 5.47 -7.95
CA ALA A 249 -3.99 6.91 -8.07
C ALA A 249 -4.88 7.28 -9.27
N ARG A 250 -4.73 6.56 -10.39
CA ARG A 250 -5.55 6.75 -11.60
C ARG A 250 -6.97 6.24 -11.37
N ASP A 251 -7.15 5.11 -10.69
CA ASP A 251 -8.47 4.58 -10.34
C ASP A 251 -9.21 5.54 -9.40
N LEU A 252 -8.53 6.05 -8.36
CA LEU A 252 -9.07 7.12 -7.49
C LEU A 252 -9.43 8.39 -8.29
N ALA A 253 -8.58 8.81 -9.23
CA ALA A 253 -8.87 9.95 -10.09
C ALA A 253 -10.03 9.67 -11.07
N ALA A 254 -10.16 8.45 -11.58
CA ALA A 254 -11.25 8.02 -12.45
C ALA A 254 -12.57 7.95 -11.68
N MET A 255 -12.59 7.41 -10.45
CA MET A 255 -13.74 7.44 -9.54
C MET A 255 -14.17 8.88 -9.23
N ARG A 256 -13.23 9.75 -8.87
CA ARG A 256 -13.45 11.21 -8.70
C ARG A 256 -13.99 11.90 -9.97
N HIS A 257 -13.83 11.30 -11.16
CA HIS A 257 -14.34 11.83 -12.43
C HIS A 257 -15.58 11.09 -12.98
N ALA A 258 -15.95 9.93 -12.46
CA ALA A 258 -17.03 9.07 -12.95
C ALA A 258 -18.28 9.05 -12.05
N GLY A 259 -18.17 9.48 -10.79
CA GLY A 259 -19.25 9.42 -9.79
C GLY A 259 -20.25 10.58 -9.82
N SER A 260 -21.10 10.67 -10.84
CA SER A 260 -22.27 11.57 -10.86
C SER A 260 -23.58 10.85 -10.47
N ILE A 261 -23.71 10.35 -9.24
CA ILE A 261 -24.94 9.71 -8.70
C ILE A 261 -25.05 9.92 -7.17
N GLY A 262 -25.83 10.85 -6.59
CA GLY A 262 -26.61 11.97 -7.15
C GLY A 262 -27.77 12.38 -6.23
N GLY A 263 -27.55 13.29 -5.26
CA GLY A 263 -28.53 13.67 -4.21
C GLY A 263 -29.12 15.08 -4.36
N ASP A 264 -28.27 16.10 -4.46
CA ASP A 264 -28.67 17.47 -4.82
C ASP A 264 -28.13 17.82 -6.21
N HIS A 265 -29.04 18.03 -7.16
CA HIS A 265 -28.76 18.00 -8.59
C HIS A 265 -28.21 19.32 -9.16
N GLU A 266 -28.13 20.39 -8.36
CA GLU A 266 -27.46 21.66 -8.74
C GLU A 266 -26.15 21.92 -7.99
N ALA A 267 -25.80 21.14 -6.95
CA ALA A 267 -24.60 21.35 -6.12
C ALA A 267 -23.53 20.24 -6.22
N GLY A 268 -23.90 18.99 -6.53
CA GLY A 268 -22.92 17.94 -6.85
C GLY A 268 -22.32 17.18 -5.66
N GLU A 269 -23.06 17.02 -4.56
CA GLU A 269 -22.61 16.27 -3.37
C GLU A 269 -23.16 14.83 -3.31
N ILE A 270 -22.34 13.93 -2.74
CA ILE A 270 -22.65 12.51 -2.42
C ILE A 270 -21.96 12.17 -1.08
N ALA A 271 -22.58 11.31 -0.27
CA ALA A 271 -22.23 11.11 1.14
C ALA A 271 -20.80 10.55 1.39
N PRO A 272 -20.09 11.03 2.44
CA PRO A 272 -18.75 10.56 2.81
C PRO A 272 -18.65 9.07 3.14
N ASP A 273 -19.74 8.45 3.59
CA ASP A 273 -19.71 7.08 4.11
C ASP A 273 -19.32 6.03 3.05
N LEU A 274 -19.67 6.25 1.77
CA LEU A 274 -19.22 5.40 0.65
C LEU A 274 -17.73 5.57 0.31
N LEU A 275 -17.13 6.73 0.64
CA LEU A 275 -15.72 7.00 0.34
C LEU A 275 -14.81 6.24 1.30
N SER A 276 -15.19 6.06 2.56
CA SER A 276 -14.47 5.23 3.53
C SER A 276 -14.43 3.76 3.13
N GLU A 277 -15.58 3.14 2.85
CA GLU A 277 -15.63 1.72 2.41
C GLU A 277 -14.80 1.47 1.14
N THR A 278 -14.76 2.45 0.21
CA THR A 278 -13.99 2.30 -1.02
C THR A 278 -12.48 2.49 -0.80
N LEU A 279 -12.06 3.41 0.08
CA LEU A 279 -10.63 3.64 0.36
C LEU A 279 -9.98 2.54 1.20
N GLU A 280 -10.70 1.97 2.18
CA GLU A 280 -10.23 0.82 2.96
C GLU A 280 -9.94 -0.37 2.02
N SER A 281 -10.76 -0.58 0.99
CA SER A 281 -10.56 -1.65 -0.01
C SER A 281 -9.29 -1.51 -0.88
N VAL A 282 -8.66 -0.32 -0.93
CA VAL A 282 -7.45 -0.05 -1.74
C VAL A 282 -6.16 -0.06 -0.90
N GLU A 283 -6.22 0.28 0.39
CA GLU A 283 -5.09 0.06 1.32
C GLU A 283 -4.97 -1.42 1.76
N GLU A 284 -6.05 -2.23 1.64
CA GLU A 284 -6.10 -3.63 2.06
C GLU A 284 -5.86 -4.69 0.96
N THR A 285 -5.19 -4.39 -0.17
CA THR A 285 -4.64 -5.45 -1.04
C THR A 285 -3.39 -6.10 -0.40
N LEU A 286 -3.59 -6.69 0.78
CA LEU A 286 -2.64 -7.57 1.43
C LEU A 286 -2.31 -8.71 0.45
N SER A 287 -1.01 -8.97 0.26
CA SER A 287 -0.56 -10.13 -0.52
C SER A 287 -1.33 -11.37 -0.06
N PRO A 288 -1.88 -12.23 -0.95
CA PRO A 288 -2.65 -13.42 -0.57
C PRO A 288 -1.94 -14.33 0.44
N LEU A 289 -0.61 -14.29 0.49
CA LEU A 289 0.20 -15.00 1.48
C LEU A 289 0.09 -14.41 2.90
N ILE A 290 -0.18 -13.12 3.06
CA ILE A 290 -0.43 -12.47 4.36
C ILE A 290 -1.82 -12.87 4.86
N GLU A 291 -2.82 -12.84 3.99
CA GLU A 291 -4.19 -13.24 4.31
C GLU A 291 -4.26 -14.72 4.72
N LEU A 292 -3.59 -15.64 4.00
CA LEU A 292 -3.43 -17.04 4.44
C LEU A 292 -2.78 -17.20 5.84
N ASN A 293 -2.12 -16.17 6.38
CA ASN A 293 -1.53 -16.16 7.72
C ASN A 293 -2.32 -15.31 8.75
N SER A 294 -3.41 -14.63 8.36
CA SER A 294 -4.32 -13.95 9.29
C SER A 294 -5.35 -14.94 9.87
N SER A 295 -6.14 -14.50 10.86
CA SER A 295 -7.23 -15.30 11.43
C SER A 295 -8.49 -15.15 10.57
N PRO A 296 -9.27 -16.20 10.30
CA PRO A 296 -9.17 -17.57 10.82
C PRO A 296 -8.28 -18.50 9.99
N LEU A 297 -7.82 -18.06 8.81
CA LEU A 297 -7.08 -18.88 7.83
C LEU A 297 -5.87 -19.61 8.44
N ASN A 298 -5.12 -18.94 9.32
CA ASN A 298 -3.95 -19.49 10.01
C ASN A 298 -4.23 -20.67 10.98
N LEU A 299 -5.50 -21.01 11.22
CA LEU A 299 -5.88 -22.27 11.86
C LEU A 299 -5.46 -23.46 11.00
N VAL A 300 -5.63 -23.37 9.68
CA VAL A 300 -5.27 -24.43 8.72
C VAL A 300 -3.95 -24.09 8.03
N LYS A 301 -2.98 -25.00 8.09
CA LYS A 301 -1.68 -24.77 7.44
C LYS A 301 -1.68 -25.24 5.99
N PHE A 302 -2.36 -24.50 5.13
CA PHE A 302 -2.42 -24.74 3.68
C PHE A 302 -1.02 -24.80 3.06
N LEU A 303 -0.26 -23.71 3.20
CA LEU A 303 1.11 -23.58 2.70
C LEU A 303 2.14 -23.61 3.85
N ASN A 304 3.36 -24.00 3.52
CA ASN A 304 4.51 -23.97 4.41
C ASN A 304 5.43 -22.78 4.04
N LYS A 305 6.37 -22.42 4.93
CA LYS A 305 7.24 -21.24 4.74
C LYS A 305 8.03 -21.26 3.41
N GLN A 306 8.47 -22.42 2.94
CA GLN A 306 9.17 -22.55 1.66
C GLN A 306 8.22 -22.42 0.46
N GLU A 307 6.98 -22.90 0.58
CA GLU A 307 5.96 -22.76 -0.46
C GLU A 307 5.53 -21.28 -0.59
N CYS A 308 5.29 -20.59 0.53
CA CYS A 308 5.09 -19.13 0.54
C CYS A 308 6.27 -18.39 -0.13
N ALA A 309 7.51 -18.69 0.28
CA ALA A 309 8.71 -18.05 -0.28
C ALA A 309 8.97 -18.38 -1.77
N ASN A 310 8.38 -19.46 -2.31
CA ASN A 310 8.44 -19.78 -3.74
C ASN A 310 7.40 -19.00 -4.56
N LEU A 311 6.37 -18.46 -3.92
CA LEU A 311 5.26 -17.72 -4.55
C LEU A 311 5.29 -16.21 -4.27
N GLU A 312 6.09 -15.78 -3.29
CA GLU A 312 6.16 -14.40 -2.80
C GLU A 312 6.45 -13.38 -3.91
N GLY A 313 7.40 -13.65 -4.82
CA GLY A 313 7.72 -12.76 -5.93
C GLY A 313 6.55 -12.56 -6.90
N LEU A 314 5.89 -13.67 -7.28
CA LEU A 314 4.73 -13.70 -8.16
C LEU A 314 3.54 -12.95 -7.55
N LEU A 315 3.13 -13.35 -6.34
CA LEU A 315 1.90 -12.85 -5.71
C LEU A 315 2.01 -11.41 -5.23
N ASN A 316 3.20 -10.94 -4.83
CA ASN A 316 3.40 -9.53 -4.47
C ASN A 316 3.34 -8.58 -5.69
N ALA A 317 3.53 -9.10 -6.91
CA ALA A 317 3.36 -8.33 -8.14
C ALA A 317 1.92 -8.36 -8.69
N GLY A 318 1.12 -9.37 -8.30
CA GLY A 318 -0.25 -9.56 -8.82
C GLY A 318 -0.27 -9.57 -10.35
N GLY A 319 -1.23 -8.86 -10.95
CA GLY A 319 -1.35 -8.74 -12.41
C GLY A 319 -0.10 -8.20 -13.13
N LEU A 320 0.80 -7.48 -12.44
CA LEU A 320 2.06 -7.00 -13.03
C LEU A 320 3.05 -8.14 -13.33
N ALA A 321 2.91 -9.32 -12.70
CA ALA A 321 3.71 -10.49 -13.05
C ALA A 321 3.50 -10.93 -14.50
N LEU A 322 2.30 -10.72 -15.07
CA LEU A 322 2.01 -11.03 -16.47
C LEU A 322 2.65 -10.03 -17.45
N ARG A 323 2.88 -8.78 -16.99
CA ARG A 323 3.58 -7.72 -17.73
C ARG A 323 5.10 -7.85 -17.62
N LEU A 324 5.62 -8.29 -16.48
CA LEU A 324 7.05 -8.32 -16.13
C LEU A 324 7.61 -9.75 -15.85
N PRO A 325 7.29 -10.77 -16.67
CA PRO A 325 7.59 -12.16 -16.33
C PRO A 325 9.09 -12.50 -16.23
N LEU A 326 9.96 -11.86 -17.03
CA LEU A 326 11.41 -12.08 -16.89
C LEU A 326 11.94 -11.44 -15.62
N SER A 327 11.41 -10.30 -15.19
CA SER A 327 11.87 -9.61 -13.99
C SER A 327 11.53 -10.41 -12.73
N ILE A 328 10.34 -11.00 -12.66
CA ILE A 328 9.97 -11.95 -11.59
C ILE A 328 10.99 -13.10 -11.54
N LEU A 329 11.16 -13.81 -12.66
CA LEU A 329 12.10 -14.93 -12.75
C LEU A 329 13.56 -14.55 -12.44
N ARG A 330 14.00 -13.35 -12.84
CA ARG A 330 15.33 -12.82 -12.51
C ARG A 330 15.48 -12.61 -11.01
N SER A 331 14.48 -12.04 -10.33
CA SER A 331 14.55 -11.86 -8.88
C SER A 331 14.58 -13.20 -8.14
N ASP A 332 13.71 -14.12 -8.51
CA ASP A 332 13.59 -15.46 -7.92
C ASP A 332 14.88 -16.29 -7.95
N ILE A 333 15.69 -16.09 -8.99
CA ILE A 333 16.89 -16.87 -9.27
C ILE A 333 18.16 -16.15 -8.80
N PHE A 334 18.34 -14.87 -9.14
CA PHE A 334 19.59 -14.16 -8.89
C PHE A 334 19.71 -13.54 -7.49
N THR A 335 18.62 -13.42 -6.74
CA THR A 335 18.63 -12.91 -5.36
C THR A 335 19.42 -13.81 -4.40
N LYS A 336 19.33 -15.15 -4.54
CA LYS A 336 20.08 -16.10 -3.70
C LYS A 336 21.61 -15.95 -3.87
N PRO A 337 22.18 -15.96 -5.09
CA PRO A 337 23.59 -15.57 -5.32
C PRO A 337 23.96 -14.21 -4.73
N GLN A 338 23.13 -13.18 -4.94
CA GLN A 338 23.41 -11.83 -4.47
C GLN A 338 23.44 -11.72 -2.93
N ALA A 339 22.58 -12.47 -2.24
CA ALA A 339 22.58 -12.58 -0.79
C ALA A 339 23.85 -13.27 -0.27
N ARG A 340 24.34 -14.32 -0.94
CA ARG A 340 25.63 -14.97 -0.60
C ARG A 340 26.79 -13.99 -0.71
N LEU A 341 26.88 -13.24 -1.81
CA LEU A 341 27.91 -12.20 -2.00
C LEU A 341 27.85 -11.13 -0.92
N THR A 342 26.65 -10.62 -0.62
CA THR A 342 26.46 -9.63 0.46
C THR A 342 26.91 -10.17 1.83
N GLN A 343 26.68 -11.45 2.10
CA GLN A 343 27.10 -12.07 3.36
C GLN A 343 28.61 -12.40 3.39
N ALA A 344 29.21 -12.75 2.26
CA ALA A 344 30.65 -12.95 2.12
C ALA A 344 31.43 -11.65 2.36
N LEU A 345 30.97 -10.53 1.78
CA LEU A 345 31.52 -9.19 2.03
C LEU A 345 31.48 -8.78 3.50
N ARG A 346 30.38 -9.09 4.20
CA ARG A 346 30.24 -8.86 5.66
C ARG A 346 31.18 -9.72 6.51
N ARG A 347 31.69 -10.82 5.96
CA ARG A 347 32.70 -11.69 6.59
C ARG A 347 34.14 -11.29 6.23
N HIS A 348 34.32 -10.28 5.39
CA HIS A 348 35.63 -9.84 4.87
C HIS A 348 36.41 -10.97 4.21
N VAL A 349 35.74 -11.79 3.40
CA VAL A 349 36.41 -12.83 2.61
C VAL A 349 37.34 -12.23 1.55
N GLU A 350 38.32 -13.02 1.12
CA GLU A 350 39.26 -12.64 0.07
C GLU A 350 38.57 -12.53 -1.31
N LYS A 351 39.16 -11.74 -2.21
CA LYS A 351 38.59 -11.48 -3.54
C LYS A 351 38.31 -12.76 -4.34
N ASN A 352 39.22 -13.75 -4.26
CA ASN A 352 39.06 -15.02 -4.96
C ASN A 352 37.78 -15.77 -4.53
N GLU A 353 37.40 -15.71 -3.24
CA GLU A 353 36.17 -16.35 -2.74
C GLU A 353 34.91 -15.61 -3.23
N LEU A 354 34.98 -14.30 -3.45
CA LEU A 354 33.89 -13.54 -4.10
C LEU A 354 33.76 -13.92 -5.58
N ASP A 355 34.87 -14.02 -6.30
CA ASP A 355 34.88 -14.42 -7.71
C ASP A 355 34.35 -15.86 -7.88
N GLU A 356 34.72 -16.80 -7.00
CA GLU A 356 34.14 -18.16 -6.95
C GLU A 356 32.61 -18.15 -6.75
N ILE A 357 32.07 -17.32 -5.85
CA ILE A 357 30.61 -17.21 -5.64
C ILE A 357 29.89 -16.58 -6.85
N ILE A 358 30.56 -15.69 -7.60
CA ILE A 358 30.04 -15.10 -8.85
C ILE A 358 30.02 -16.14 -9.97
N ASP A 359 31.07 -16.96 -10.08
CA ASP A 359 31.22 -18.00 -11.09
C ASP A 359 30.26 -19.18 -10.85
N GLU A 360 30.04 -19.59 -9.59
CA GLU A 360 29.01 -20.57 -9.22
C GLU A 360 27.63 -20.17 -9.78
N GLY A 361 27.27 -18.89 -9.64
CA GLY A 361 25.98 -18.35 -10.09
C GLY A 361 24.78 -18.94 -9.33
N PRO A 362 23.57 -18.90 -9.92
CA PRO A 362 22.37 -19.50 -9.33
C PRO A 362 22.36 -21.03 -9.45
N GLN A 363 21.74 -21.69 -8.48
CA GLN A 363 21.56 -23.15 -8.42
C GLN A 363 20.36 -23.66 -9.22
N GLU A 364 19.60 -22.77 -9.85
CA GLU A 364 18.32 -23.06 -10.51
C GLU A 364 18.25 -22.25 -11.82
N THR A 365 17.70 -22.85 -12.86
CA THR A 365 17.43 -22.26 -14.18
C THR A 365 15.98 -21.77 -14.29
N TYR A 366 15.67 -20.96 -15.31
CA TYR A 366 14.28 -20.53 -15.57
C TYR A 366 13.32 -21.72 -15.80
N GLN A 367 13.79 -22.82 -16.40
CA GLN A 367 12.97 -24.00 -16.64
C GLN A 367 12.72 -24.81 -15.36
N GLU A 368 13.72 -24.91 -14.48
CA GLU A 368 13.53 -25.52 -13.15
C GLU A 368 12.59 -24.69 -12.28
N ARG A 369 12.66 -23.35 -12.36
CA ARG A 369 11.71 -22.47 -11.66
C ARG A 369 10.27 -22.58 -12.22
N GLN A 370 10.10 -22.77 -13.53
CA GLN A 370 8.79 -23.11 -14.11
C GLN A 370 8.26 -24.45 -13.57
N ILE A 371 9.10 -25.47 -13.46
CA ILE A 371 8.72 -26.77 -12.86
C ILE A 371 8.37 -26.60 -11.38
N THR A 372 9.06 -25.72 -10.65
CA THR A 372 8.71 -25.33 -9.28
C THR A 372 7.30 -24.72 -9.24
N TYR A 373 6.97 -23.76 -10.11
CA TYR A 373 5.62 -23.17 -10.19
C TYR A 373 4.54 -24.19 -10.55
N GLN A 374 4.77 -25.04 -11.56
CA GLN A 374 3.85 -26.14 -11.90
C GLN A 374 3.64 -27.12 -10.74
N SER A 375 4.66 -27.32 -9.90
CA SER A 375 4.58 -28.17 -8.71
C SER A 375 3.83 -27.49 -7.56
N MET A 376 3.99 -26.17 -7.39
CA MET A 376 3.20 -25.37 -6.44
C MET A 376 1.73 -25.33 -6.86
N HIS A 377 1.43 -25.15 -8.15
CA HIS A 377 0.06 -25.18 -8.65
C HIS A 377 -0.64 -26.50 -8.30
N LYS A 378 -0.02 -27.64 -8.63
CA LYS A 378 -0.55 -28.98 -8.29
C LYS A 378 -0.69 -29.22 -6.77
N HIS A 379 0.14 -28.58 -5.94
CA HIS A 379 0.03 -28.66 -4.49
C HIS A 379 -1.13 -27.80 -3.95
N ILE A 380 -1.35 -26.62 -4.53
CA ILE A 380 -2.47 -25.72 -4.24
C ILE A 380 -3.80 -26.37 -4.64
N GLN A 381 -3.90 -26.95 -5.84
CA GLN A 381 -5.05 -27.74 -6.26
C GLN A 381 -5.37 -28.83 -5.22
N LYS A 382 -4.38 -29.63 -4.79
CA LYS A 382 -4.58 -30.64 -3.73
C LYS A 382 -5.06 -30.03 -2.41
N ALA A 383 -4.62 -28.83 -2.04
CA ALA A 383 -5.10 -28.15 -0.84
C ALA A 383 -6.57 -27.71 -0.97
N ILE A 384 -7.02 -27.28 -2.16
CA ILE A 384 -8.43 -26.95 -2.44
C ILE A 384 -9.29 -28.22 -2.39
N TYR A 385 -8.89 -29.28 -3.10
CA TYR A 385 -9.55 -30.59 -3.06
C TYR A 385 -9.65 -31.14 -1.62
N ALA A 386 -8.59 -31.02 -0.82
CA ALA A 386 -8.64 -31.40 0.59
C ALA A 386 -9.63 -30.53 1.40
N SER A 387 -9.70 -29.23 1.12
CA SER A 387 -10.65 -28.31 1.77
C SER A 387 -12.11 -28.66 1.43
N LEU A 388 -12.39 -29.01 0.18
CA LEU A 388 -13.70 -29.51 -0.26
C LEU A 388 -14.13 -30.75 0.55
N HIS A 389 -13.26 -31.74 0.72
CA HIS A 389 -13.56 -32.91 1.55
C HIS A 389 -13.80 -32.54 3.03
N ALA A 390 -13.00 -31.61 3.57
CA ALA A 390 -13.13 -31.15 4.96
C ALA A 390 -14.52 -30.52 5.22
N LEU A 391 -14.98 -29.67 4.29
CA LEU A 391 -16.29 -29.01 4.33
C LEU A 391 -17.44 -30.02 4.14
N ALA A 392 -17.31 -30.94 3.17
CA ALA A 392 -18.32 -31.96 2.89
C ALA A 392 -18.54 -32.89 4.11
N LYS A 393 -17.44 -33.36 4.70
CA LYS A 393 -17.46 -34.20 5.91
C LYS A 393 -18.08 -33.46 7.12
N ALA A 394 -17.85 -32.16 7.23
CA ALA A 394 -18.47 -31.30 8.23
C ALA A 394 -19.89 -30.83 7.86
N ARG A 395 -20.44 -31.28 6.72
CA ARG A 395 -21.78 -30.93 6.21
C ARG A 395 -22.02 -29.42 6.05
N GLN A 396 -21.00 -28.70 5.60
CA GLN A 396 -21.07 -27.25 5.39
C GLN A 396 -21.65 -26.89 4.01
N LYS A 397 -22.47 -25.84 3.93
CA LYS A 397 -23.14 -25.40 2.68
C LYS A 397 -22.15 -24.90 1.62
N GLU A 398 -21.02 -24.38 2.10
CA GLU A 398 -19.87 -23.89 1.35
C GLU A 398 -19.22 -24.98 0.48
N THR A 399 -19.45 -26.26 0.78
CA THR A 399 -19.05 -27.41 -0.07
C THR A 399 -19.53 -27.25 -1.52
N VAL A 400 -20.76 -26.76 -1.72
CA VAL A 400 -21.34 -26.62 -3.07
C VAL A 400 -20.65 -25.51 -3.86
N ASP A 401 -20.34 -24.41 -3.19
CA ASP A 401 -19.68 -23.25 -3.80
C ASP A 401 -18.22 -23.57 -4.19
N VAL A 402 -17.46 -24.20 -3.29
CA VAL A 402 -16.09 -24.68 -3.59
C VAL A 402 -16.10 -25.70 -4.73
N MET A 403 -17.07 -26.63 -4.75
CA MET A 403 -17.23 -27.60 -5.86
C MET A 403 -17.50 -26.90 -7.20
N LEU A 404 -18.44 -25.95 -7.24
CA LEU A 404 -18.80 -25.20 -8.45
C LEU A 404 -17.64 -24.35 -8.99
N LYS A 405 -16.82 -23.77 -8.10
CA LYS A 405 -15.63 -23.00 -8.47
C LYS A 405 -14.49 -23.89 -8.97
N LEU A 406 -14.33 -25.08 -8.38
CA LEU A 406 -13.27 -26.03 -8.70
C LEU A 406 -13.51 -26.80 -10.01
N GLU A 407 -14.76 -27.20 -10.28
CA GLU A 407 -15.15 -27.89 -11.51
C GLU A 407 -16.42 -27.25 -12.13
N PRO A 408 -16.32 -26.07 -12.77
CA PRO A 408 -17.48 -25.34 -13.29
C PRO A 408 -18.27 -26.05 -14.41
N GLY A 409 -17.70 -27.10 -14.99
CA GLY A 409 -18.30 -27.91 -16.06
C GLY A 409 -18.86 -29.26 -15.62
N ILE A 410 -18.94 -29.52 -14.31
CA ILE A 410 -19.40 -30.81 -13.76
C ILE A 410 -20.88 -31.08 -14.08
N ASP A 411 -21.23 -32.33 -14.40
CA ASP A 411 -22.61 -32.70 -14.74
C ASP A 411 -23.49 -32.87 -13.49
N PHE A 412 -24.43 -31.93 -13.30
CA PHE A 412 -25.44 -31.98 -12.24
C PHE A 412 -26.76 -32.63 -12.67
N ALA A 413 -26.90 -33.09 -13.92
CA ALA A 413 -28.14 -33.73 -14.41
C ALA A 413 -28.62 -34.92 -13.56
N PRO A 414 -27.75 -35.78 -12.97
CA PRO A 414 -28.19 -36.86 -12.06
C PRO A 414 -29.00 -36.35 -10.86
N LEU A 415 -28.62 -35.19 -10.30
CA LEU A 415 -29.26 -34.61 -9.13
C LEU A 415 -30.67 -34.07 -9.40
N ALA A 416 -31.03 -33.81 -10.66
CA ALA A 416 -32.29 -33.15 -11.00
C ALA A 416 -33.53 -33.91 -10.51
N GLN A 417 -33.46 -35.24 -10.39
CA GLN A 417 -34.55 -36.08 -9.87
C GLN A 417 -34.64 -36.08 -8.34
N HIS A 418 -33.58 -35.66 -7.65
CA HIS A 418 -33.48 -35.69 -6.18
C HIS A 418 -33.65 -34.29 -5.56
N LEU A 419 -33.36 -33.22 -6.31
CA LEU A 419 -33.50 -31.83 -5.87
C LEU A 419 -34.85 -31.18 -6.21
N ILE A 420 -35.74 -31.91 -6.92
CA ILE A 420 -37.09 -31.47 -7.26
C ILE A 420 -38.08 -32.29 -6.41
N GLU A 421 -38.73 -31.65 -5.44
CA GLU A 421 -39.92 -32.22 -4.80
C GLU A 421 -41.06 -32.29 -5.83
N GLU A 422 -41.68 -33.46 -5.98
CA GLU A 422 -42.93 -33.58 -6.76
C GLU A 422 -44.03 -32.73 -6.10
N SER A 423 -44.37 -31.61 -6.72
CA SER A 423 -45.47 -30.77 -6.27
C SER A 423 -46.82 -31.47 -6.48
N ASP A 424 -47.74 -31.32 -5.52
CA ASP A 424 -49.13 -31.80 -5.58
C ASP A 424 -49.74 -31.74 -6.99
N GLU A 425 -50.43 -32.81 -7.40
CA GLU A 425 -51.03 -33.02 -8.73
C GLU A 425 -51.89 -31.81 -9.17
N GLY A 426 -51.29 -30.89 -9.94
CA GLY A 426 -51.96 -29.71 -10.50
C GLY A 426 -51.18 -28.39 -10.48
N SER A 427 -50.04 -28.30 -9.77
CA SER A 427 -49.18 -27.11 -9.82
C SER A 427 -48.16 -27.18 -10.97
N ASN A 428 -48.18 -26.21 -11.88
CA ASN A 428 -47.11 -25.98 -12.86
C ASN A 428 -45.94 -25.15 -12.29
N VAL A 429 -45.90 -24.91 -10.98
CA VAL A 429 -44.89 -24.08 -10.31
C VAL A 429 -44.10 -24.96 -9.33
N VAL A 430 -42.84 -25.25 -9.68
CA VAL A 430 -41.87 -25.91 -8.82
C VAL A 430 -41.24 -24.88 -7.90
N THR A 431 -41.53 -24.95 -6.59
CA THR A 431 -40.92 -24.08 -5.58
C THR A 431 -39.58 -24.64 -5.10
N LEU A 432 -38.49 -24.20 -5.73
CA LEU A 432 -37.13 -24.51 -5.29
C LEU A 432 -36.75 -23.65 -4.06
N GLN A 433 -36.80 -24.22 -2.86
CA GLN A 433 -36.22 -23.58 -1.66
C GLN A 433 -34.72 -23.87 -1.60
N SER A 434 -33.89 -22.88 -1.96
CA SER A 434 -32.43 -23.01 -2.05
C SER A 434 -31.76 -23.62 -0.81
N THR A 435 -32.21 -23.23 0.39
CA THR A 435 -31.67 -23.76 1.66
C THR A 435 -31.96 -25.25 1.86
N SER A 436 -33.12 -25.74 1.40
CA SER A 436 -33.48 -27.17 1.44
C SER A 436 -32.61 -27.98 0.47
N ILE A 437 -32.45 -27.45 -0.75
CA ILE A 437 -31.66 -28.06 -1.83
C ILE A 437 -30.21 -28.26 -1.42
N THR A 438 -29.56 -27.25 -0.84
CA THR A 438 -28.16 -27.38 -0.38
C THR A 438 -28.03 -28.40 0.76
N GLN A 439 -28.97 -28.41 1.71
CA GLN A 439 -28.95 -29.37 2.81
C GLN A 439 -29.14 -30.81 2.31
N HIS A 440 -30.09 -31.04 1.40
CA HIS A 440 -30.34 -32.36 0.83
C HIS A 440 -29.15 -32.83 -0.02
N PHE A 441 -28.56 -31.95 -0.84
CA PHE A 441 -27.37 -32.27 -1.62
C PHE A 441 -26.20 -32.77 -0.75
N ILE A 442 -25.97 -32.14 0.40
CA ILE A 442 -24.92 -32.55 1.35
C ILE A 442 -25.19 -33.93 1.97
N GLU A 443 -26.45 -34.31 2.12
CA GLU A 443 -26.82 -35.63 2.65
C GLU A 443 -26.55 -36.76 1.64
N ILE A 444 -26.66 -36.46 0.34
CA ILE A 444 -26.44 -37.40 -0.77
C ILE A 444 -25.03 -37.32 -1.39
N ILE A 445 -24.18 -36.33 -1.04
CA ILE A 445 -22.89 -36.05 -1.72
C ILE A 445 -21.91 -37.24 -1.77
N HIS A 446 -22.07 -38.23 -0.90
CA HIS A 446 -21.25 -39.45 -0.85
C HIS A 446 -21.91 -40.69 -1.47
N ASP A 447 -23.09 -40.54 -2.09
CA ASP A 447 -23.83 -41.63 -2.75
C ASP A 447 -23.68 -41.55 -4.27
N GLU A 448 -22.76 -42.35 -4.81
CA GLU A 448 -22.41 -42.43 -6.23
C GLU A 448 -23.62 -42.74 -7.14
N GLU A 449 -24.58 -43.54 -6.69
CA GLU A 449 -25.77 -43.87 -7.49
C GLU A 449 -26.70 -42.65 -7.67
N THR A 450 -26.69 -41.74 -6.69
CA THR A 450 -27.56 -40.55 -6.63
C THR A 450 -26.89 -39.30 -7.24
N VAL A 451 -25.59 -39.09 -7.01
CA VAL A 451 -24.86 -37.90 -7.53
C VAL A 451 -24.23 -38.11 -8.89
N GLY A 452 -24.11 -39.36 -9.34
CA GLY A 452 -23.48 -39.70 -10.61
C GLY A 452 -21.95 -39.70 -10.58
N PRO A 453 -21.31 -40.16 -11.67
CA PRO A 453 -19.90 -40.54 -11.68
C PRO A 453 -18.93 -39.37 -11.51
N ASP A 454 -19.27 -38.18 -12.01
CA ASP A 454 -18.36 -37.03 -11.98
C ASP A 454 -18.23 -36.44 -10.57
N ILE A 455 -19.35 -36.26 -9.86
CA ILE A 455 -19.35 -35.80 -8.46
C ILE A 455 -18.76 -36.87 -7.55
N ALA A 456 -19.09 -38.15 -7.75
CA ALA A 456 -18.50 -39.25 -6.97
C ALA A 456 -16.96 -39.29 -7.12
N LYS A 457 -16.46 -39.17 -8.36
CA LYS A 457 -15.02 -39.11 -8.63
C LYS A 457 -14.38 -37.87 -7.98
N LEU A 458 -14.98 -36.70 -8.11
CA LEU A 458 -14.49 -35.47 -7.46
C LEU A 458 -14.36 -35.65 -5.94
N MET A 459 -15.36 -36.26 -5.30
CA MET A 459 -15.32 -36.53 -3.85
C MET A 459 -14.27 -37.57 -3.45
N VAL A 460 -14.00 -38.56 -4.30
CA VAL A 460 -12.90 -39.53 -4.11
C VAL A 460 -11.53 -38.85 -4.25
N ASP A 461 -11.34 -38.00 -5.25
CA ASP A 461 -10.09 -37.24 -5.44
C ASP A 461 -9.88 -36.23 -4.28
N ALA A 462 -10.97 -35.63 -3.77
CA ALA A 462 -10.97 -34.76 -2.60
C ALA A 462 -10.59 -35.51 -1.30
N GLU A 463 -11.13 -36.71 -1.08
CA GLU A 463 -10.75 -37.58 0.04
C GLU A 463 -9.27 -38.01 -0.03
N GLN A 464 -8.80 -38.43 -1.20
CA GLN A 464 -7.40 -38.80 -1.40
C GLN A 464 -6.46 -37.63 -1.12
N ALA A 465 -6.84 -36.42 -1.56
CA ALA A 465 -6.10 -35.20 -1.27
C ALA A 465 -6.05 -34.93 0.25
N TYR A 466 -7.20 -34.94 0.94
CA TYR A 466 -7.29 -34.71 2.39
C TYR A 466 -6.44 -35.70 3.19
N ASN A 467 -6.55 -36.99 2.89
CA ASN A 467 -5.76 -38.04 3.54
C ASN A 467 -4.25 -37.92 3.27
N GLY A 468 -3.85 -37.24 2.19
CA GLY A 468 -2.45 -36.88 1.91
C GLY A 468 -1.89 -35.75 2.78
N PHE A 469 -2.74 -34.91 3.40
CA PHE A 469 -2.28 -33.82 4.26
C PHE A 469 -2.05 -34.27 5.71
N SER A 470 -0.87 -33.96 6.22
CA SER A 470 -0.49 -34.23 7.62
C SER A 470 -0.30 -32.95 8.47
N ARG A 471 -0.73 -31.80 7.94
CA ARG A 471 -0.50 -30.45 8.48
C ARG A 471 -1.56 -30.07 9.54
N LYS A 472 -1.30 -28.99 10.31
CA LYS A 472 -2.25 -28.37 11.25
C LYS A 472 -3.58 -28.05 10.54
N GLY A 473 -4.72 -28.23 11.20
CA GLY A 473 -6.07 -28.09 10.64
C GLY A 473 -6.58 -29.39 10.00
N PHE A 474 -5.80 -30.02 9.13
CA PHE A 474 -6.19 -31.24 8.38
C PHE A 474 -6.33 -32.53 9.21
N LYS A 475 -6.16 -32.47 10.54
CA LYS A 475 -6.35 -33.60 11.46
C LYS A 475 -7.37 -33.34 12.57
N GLU A 476 -7.98 -32.17 12.56
CA GLU A 476 -8.91 -31.70 13.57
C GLU A 476 -10.35 -32.00 13.10
N ASP A 477 -11.28 -32.18 14.05
CA ASP A 477 -12.67 -32.46 13.69
C ASP A 477 -13.41 -31.16 13.35
N VAL A 478 -13.46 -30.87 12.05
CA VAL A 478 -14.10 -29.68 11.48
C VAL A 478 -15.57 -29.56 11.90
N SER A 479 -16.27 -30.67 12.16
CA SER A 479 -17.67 -30.66 12.63
C SER A 479 -17.84 -30.08 14.04
N GLN A 480 -16.77 -30.06 14.84
CA GLN A 480 -16.76 -29.57 16.22
C GLN A 480 -16.13 -28.17 16.35
N ALA A 481 -15.69 -27.57 15.25
CA ALA A 481 -14.93 -26.31 15.24
C ALA A 481 -15.41 -25.39 14.09
N PRO A 482 -16.41 -24.52 14.33
CA PRO A 482 -16.93 -23.60 13.31
C PRO A 482 -15.85 -22.69 12.68
N GLU A 483 -14.85 -22.27 13.47
CA GLU A 483 -13.73 -21.47 12.97
C GLU A 483 -12.85 -22.24 11.96
N LEU A 484 -12.73 -23.57 12.08
CA LEU A 484 -12.05 -24.40 11.07
C LEU A 484 -12.88 -24.51 9.79
N SER A 485 -14.21 -24.62 9.90
CA SER A 485 -15.10 -24.63 8.73
C SER A 485 -14.95 -23.33 7.94
N LEU A 486 -14.94 -22.19 8.63
CA LEU A 486 -14.72 -20.88 8.03
C LEU A 486 -13.32 -20.78 7.39
N ALA A 487 -12.27 -21.23 8.09
CA ALA A 487 -10.91 -21.25 7.56
C ALA A 487 -10.76 -22.14 6.31
N PHE A 488 -11.44 -23.29 6.24
CA PHE A 488 -11.45 -24.15 5.05
C PHE A 488 -12.20 -23.52 3.87
N SER A 489 -13.32 -22.84 4.11
CA SER A 489 -14.07 -22.15 3.04
C SER A 489 -13.28 -20.97 2.47
N GLN A 490 -12.89 -20.02 3.31
CA GLN A 490 -12.13 -18.84 2.89
C GLN A 490 -10.77 -19.24 2.30
N GLY A 491 -10.14 -20.28 2.85
CA GLY A 491 -8.87 -20.79 2.36
C GLY A 491 -8.99 -21.46 1.00
N ALA A 492 -10.09 -22.17 0.71
CA ALA A 492 -10.33 -22.73 -0.60
C ALA A 492 -10.49 -21.64 -1.68
N ASP A 493 -11.25 -20.59 -1.38
CA ASP A 493 -11.45 -19.44 -2.29
C ASP A 493 -10.14 -18.71 -2.60
N LEU A 494 -9.39 -18.33 -1.56
CA LEU A 494 -8.11 -17.65 -1.73
C LEU A 494 -7.08 -18.54 -2.44
N LEU A 495 -7.09 -19.85 -2.21
CA LEU A 495 -6.25 -20.78 -2.94
C LEU A 495 -6.66 -20.94 -4.41
N LEU A 496 -7.95 -20.85 -4.75
CA LEU A 496 -8.44 -20.87 -6.13
C LEU A 496 -7.94 -19.64 -6.91
N ASP A 497 -7.99 -18.46 -6.31
CA ASP A 497 -7.45 -17.24 -6.91
C ASP A 497 -5.92 -17.35 -7.12
N ILE A 498 -5.17 -17.80 -6.12
CA ILE A 498 -3.73 -18.08 -6.26
C ILE A 498 -3.46 -19.14 -7.34
N SER A 499 -4.32 -20.17 -7.47
CA SER A 499 -4.22 -21.20 -8.50
C SER A 499 -4.31 -20.59 -9.90
N ARG A 500 -5.31 -19.72 -10.11
CA ARG A 500 -5.54 -18.99 -11.38
C ARG A 500 -4.38 -18.06 -11.72
N ASP A 501 -3.82 -17.36 -10.73
CA ASP A 501 -2.69 -16.45 -10.93
C ASP A 501 -1.41 -17.22 -11.35
N ILE A 502 -1.16 -18.40 -10.77
CA ILE A 502 -0.04 -19.26 -11.17
C ILE A 502 -0.25 -19.81 -12.59
N ASP A 503 -1.45 -20.27 -12.94
CA ASP A 503 -1.74 -20.78 -14.28
C ASP A 503 -1.63 -19.69 -15.35
N ALA A 504 -2.20 -18.50 -15.11
CA ALA A 504 -2.05 -17.36 -16.01
C ALA A 504 -0.59 -16.94 -16.20
N PHE A 505 0.23 -17.02 -15.13
CA PHE A 505 1.66 -16.78 -15.21
C PHE A 505 2.40 -17.86 -16.00
N LEU A 506 2.08 -19.14 -15.80
CA LEU A 506 2.65 -20.24 -16.57
C LEU A 506 2.30 -20.16 -18.06
N GLU A 507 1.04 -19.89 -18.41
CA GLU A 507 0.62 -19.66 -19.79
C GLU A 507 1.35 -18.44 -20.40
N ARG A 508 1.56 -17.39 -19.61
CA ARG A 508 2.33 -16.22 -20.03
C ARG A 508 3.79 -16.56 -20.32
N LEU A 509 4.41 -17.44 -19.54
CA LEU A 509 5.78 -17.91 -19.76
C LEU A 509 5.89 -18.81 -21.00
N ASP A 510 4.94 -19.71 -21.23
CA ASP A 510 4.93 -20.58 -22.41
C ASP A 510 4.78 -19.78 -23.72
N ASN A 511 4.02 -18.68 -23.68
CA ASN A 511 3.80 -17.79 -24.83
C ASN A 511 4.82 -16.62 -24.93
N LEU A 512 5.86 -16.57 -24.11
CA LEU A 512 6.79 -15.45 -24.08
C LEU A 512 7.81 -15.50 -25.24
N SER A 513 7.84 -14.45 -26.05
CA SER A 513 8.84 -14.32 -27.13
C SER A 513 10.21 -13.93 -26.55
N LEU A 514 11.16 -14.87 -26.57
CA LEU A 514 12.50 -14.68 -26.03
C LEU A 514 13.52 -14.35 -27.12
N ALA A 515 14.25 -13.24 -26.96
CA ALA A 515 15.26 -12.79 -27.90
C ALA A 515 16.38 -13.82 -28.16
N GLY A 516 16.68 -14.68 -27.18
CA GLY A 516 17.66 -15.76 -27.30
C GLY A 516 17.17 -17.03 -28.01
N GLY A 517 15.91 -17.09 -28.46
CA GLY A 517 15.34 -18.29 -29.10
C GLY A 517 15.02 -19.45 -28.15
N GLY A 518 14.88 -19.18 -26.84
CA GLY A 518 14.46 -20.17 -25.84
C GLY A 518 14.97 -19.88 -24.43
N TRP A 519 14.35 -20.54 -23.43
CA TRP A 519 14.62 -20.32 -22.00
C TRP A 519 16.07 -20.54 -21.60
N GLN A 520 16.74 -21.56 -22.14
CA GLN A 520 18.15 -21.84 -21.85
C GLN A 520 19.10 -20.73 -22.36
N SER A 521 18.81 -20.17 -23.54
CA SER A 521 19.57 -19.05 -24.10
C SER A 521 19.36 -17.77 -23.29
N GLN A 522 18.11 -17.48 -22.91
CA GLN A 522 17.77 -16.33 -22.08
C GLN A 522 18.46 -16.42 -20.70
N PHE A 523 18.44 -17.59 -20.07
CA PHE A 523 19.13 -17.83 -18.81
C PHE A 523 20.65 -17.66 -18.93
N SER A 524 21.25 -18.15 -20.02
CA SER A 524 22.70 -18.02 -20.27
C SER A 524 23.11 -16.55 -20.48
N TYR A 525 22.28 -15.78 -21.18
CA TYR A 525 22.46 -14.34 -21.36
C TYR A 525 22.35 -13.59 -20.02
N ASP A 526 21.25 -13.79 -19.29
CA ASP A 526 21.02 -13.12 -18.01
C ASP A 526 22.11 -13.52 -16.99
N ARG A 527 22.58 -14.78 -16.95
CA ARG A 527 23.70 -15.18 -16.10
C ARG A 527 24.96 -14.37 -16.40
N THR A 528 25.31 -14.18 -17.67
CA THR A 528 26.46 -13.36 -18.06
C THR A 528 26.29 -11.91 -17.62
N VAL A 529 25.09 -11.35 -17.79
CA VAL A 529 24.73 -10.00 -17.37
C VAL A 529 24.83 -9.82 -15.86
N PHE A 530 24.21 -10.71 -15.08
CA PHE A 530 24.16 -10.63 -13.62
C PHE A 530 25.54 -10.87 -13.00
N SER A 531 26.29 -11.89 -13.43
CA SER A 531 27.67 -12.11 -12.96
C SER A 531 28.56 -10.90 -13.26
N GLY A 532 28.50 -10.37 -14.49
CA GLY A 532 29.26 -9.16 -14.87
C GLY A 532 28.86 -7.91 -14.07
N GLN A 533 27.59 -7.77 -13.67
CA GLN A 533 27.14 -6.67 -12.82
C GLN A 533 27.53 -6.89 -11.35
N PHE A 534 27.47 -8.12 -10.84
CA PHE A 534 27.94 -8.47 -9.50
C PHE A 534 29.44 -8.19 -9.34
N SER A 535 30.27 -8.50 -10.33
CA SER A 535 31.71 -8.15 -10.32
C SER A 535 31.93 -6.63 -10.20
N LYS A 536 31.08 -5.79 -10.81
CA LYS A 536 31.16 -4.32 -10.69
C LYS A 536 30.69 -3.81 -9.32
N ILE A 537 29.60 -4.36 -8.78
CA ILE A 537 29.03 -3.93 -7.49
C ILE A 537 29.92 -4.38 -6.31
N TYR A 538 30.51 -5.58 -6.40
CA TYR A 538 31.13 -6.27 -5.27
C TYR A 538 32.63 -6.55 -5.41
N GLY A 539 33.17 -6.65 -6.64
CA GLY A 539 34.58 -6.94 -6.90
C GLY A 539 35.53 -5.73 -6.83
N GLY A 540 34.99 -4.56 -6.51
CA GLY A 540 35.71 -3.30 -6.34
C GLY A 540 36.28 -3.10 -4.94
N PHE A 541 37.37 -3.81 -4.65
CA PHE A 541 38.33 -3.51 -3.58
C PHE A 541 39.67 -3.11 -4.20
#